data_AF-A0A644ZBZ3-F1
#
_entry.id   AF-A0A644ZBZ3-F1
#
_cell.length_a   1.000
_cell.length_b   1.000
_cell.length_c   1.000
_cell.angle_alpha   90.00
_cell.angle_beta   90.00
_cell.angle_gamma   90.00
#
_symmetry.space_group_name_H-M   'P 1'
#
loop_
_entity.id
_entity.type
_entity.pdbx_description
1 polymer ?
#
loop_
_entity_poly.entity_id
_entity_poly.type
_entity_poly.pdbx_seq_one_letter_code
_entity_poly.pdbx_strand_id
1 'polypeptide(L)'
;MNRNFKASLVHASLSVFCVIFNLIYSRFSHNVSSVYMTYMFSYTLAAAVYFLISAVLRAPRSPRLSFNLFNSGIASITLWSMLFGIFEIAGTDSPYAVIFLWAGLAMILASAAVYLCNAFKNNL
;
A
#
# COMPACT_ATOMS: atom_id res chain seq x y z
N MET A 1 10.79 -20.67 0.45
CA MET A 1 10.60 -19.25 0.84
C MET A 1 9.15 -19.02 1.24
N ASN A 2 8.92 -18.54 2.47
CA ASN A 2 7.57 -18.27 2.99
C ASN A 2 6.84 -17.24 2.11
N ARG A 3 5.52 -17.41 1.91
CA ARG A 3 4.70 -16.50 1.09
C ARG A 3 4.80 -15.05 1.59
N ASN A 4 4.77 -14.85 2.91
CA ASN A 4 4.86 -13.53 3.54
C ASN A 4 6.23 -12.87 3.28
N PHE A 5 7.31 -13.65 3.28
CA PHE A 5 8.64 -13.13 2.94
C PHE A 5 8.74 -12.67 1.49
N LYS A 6 8.17 -13.43 0.55
CA LYS A 6 8.06 -12.99 -0.86
C LYS A 6 7.28 -11.68 -0.98
N ALA A 7 6.16 -11.58 -0.27
CA ALA A 7 5.33 -10.38 -0.27
C ALA A 7 6.10 -9.16 0.28
N SER A 8 6.82 -9.34 1.39
CA SER A 8 7.67 -8.31 1.98
C SER A 8 8.72 -7.81 0.99
N LEU A 9 9.42 -8.73 0.30
CA LEU A 9 10.43 -8.36 -0.69
C LEU A 9 9.83 -7.57 -1.87
N VAL A 10 8.65 -7.97 -2.34
CA VAL A 10 7.94 -7.24 -3.42
C VAL A 10 7.58 -5.82 -2.98
N HIS A 11 7.02 -5.67 -1.77
CA HIS A 11 6.66 -4.35 -1.22
C HIS A 11 7.88 -3.46 -0.94
N ALA A 12 9.01 -4.05 -0.53
CA ALA A 12 10.27 -3.33 -0.37
C ALA A 12 10.79 -2.80 -1.73
N SER A 13 10.78 -3.63 -2.77
CA SER A 13 11.14 -3.20 -4.12
C SER A 13 10.19 -2.12 -4.67
N LEU A 14 8.89 -2.23 -4.39
CA LEU A 14 7.90 -1.20 -4.73
C LEU A 14 8.16 0.12 -4.02
N SER A 15 8.59 0.09 -2.74
CA SER A 15 8.96 1.29 -2.00
C SER A 15 10.16 2.01 -2.63
N VAL A 16 11.20 1.26 -3.02
CA VAL A 16 12.34 1.81 -3.78
C VAL A 16 11.88 2.42 -5.11
N PHE A 17 10.99 1.74 -5.83
CA PHE A 17 10.40 2.28 -7.05
C PHE A 17 9.64 3.58 -6.81
N CYS A 18 8.86 3.69 -5.72
CA CYS A 18 8.14 4.92 -5.36
C CYS A 18 9.09 6.09 -5.11
N VAL A 19 10.23 5.85 -4.44
CA VAL A 19 11.26 6.87 -4.22
C VAL A 19 11.87 7.32 -5.55
N ILE A 20 12.24 6.37 -6.42
CA ILE A 20 12.79 6.67 -7.75
C ILE A 20 11.78 7.47 -8.57
N PHE A 21 10.51 7.06 -8.58
CA PHE A 21 9.44 7.76 -9.28
C PHE A 21 9.29 9.20 -8.78
N ASN A 22 9.26 9.42 -7.46
CA ASN A 22 9.18 10.75 -6.87
C ASN A 22 10.38 11.64 -7.28
N LEU A 23 11.59 11.09 -7.28
CA LEU A 23 12.79 11.82 -7.70
C LEU A 23 12.75 12.20 -9.18
N ILE A 24 12.37 11.26 -10.06
CA ILE A 24 12.24 11.52 -11.50
C ILE A 24 11.18 12.59 -11.73
N TYR A 25 10.00 12.44 -11.13
CA TYR A 25 8.90 13.39 -11.30
C TYR A 25 9.27 14.80 -10.81
N SER A 26 9.94 14.89 -9.65
CA SER A 26 10.42 16.18 -9.11
C SER A 26 11.40 16.90 -10.05
N ARG A 27 12.24 16.15 -10.78
CA ARG A 27 13.12 16.76 -11.80
C ARG A 27 12.34 17.33 -12.97
N PHE A 28 11.29 16.65 -13.41
CA PHE A 28 10.43 17.13 -14.51
C PHE A 28 9.51 18.28 -14.08
N SER A 29 9.18 18.39 -12.81
CA SER A 29 8.36 19.49 -12.27
C SER A 29 9.16 20.74 -11.88
N HIS A 30 10.38 20.92 -12.40
CA HIS A 30 11.27 22.03 -12.03
C HIS A 30 11.56 22.14 -10.52
N ASN A 31 11.65 20.99 -9.83
CA ASN A 31 11.80 20.85 -8.37
C ASN A 31 10.58 21.29 -7.53
N VAL A 32 9.40 21.40 -8.12
CA VAL A 32 8.16 21.52 -7.34
C VAL A 32 7.80 20.15 -6.76
N SER A 33 7.73 20.05 -5.44
CA SER A 33 7.48 18.79 -4.72
C SER A 33 6.15 18.83 -3.96
N SER A 34 5.46 17.70 -3.95
CA SER A 34 4.29 17.46 -3.10
C SER A 34 4.68 16.61 -1.88
N VAL A 35 4.08 16.91 -0.74
CA VAL A 35 4.20 16.10 0.48
C VAL A 35 3.65 14.69 0.24
N TYR A 36 2.48 14.59 -0.42
CA TYR A 36 1.84 13.30 -0.67
C TYR A 36 2.68 12.40 -1.57
N MET A 37 3.30 12.95 -2.63
CA MET A 37 4.16 12.16 -3.52
C MET A 37 5.47 11.75 -2.82
N THR A 38 6.04 12.65 -2.01
CA THR A 38 7.29 12.40 -1.28
C THR A 38 7.12 11.27 -0.26
N TYR A 39 5.99 11.22 0.44
CA TYR A 39 5.72 10.19 1.45
C TYR A 39 5.05 8.93 0.90
N MET A 40 4.80 8.83 -0.41
CA MET A 40 4.16 7.66 -1.03
C MET A 40 4.88 6.34 -0.73
N PHE A 41 6.22 6.35 -0.65
CA PHE A 41 7.02 5.16 -0.35
C PHE A 41 6.71 4.57 1.04
N SER A 42 6.19 5.39 1.97
CA SER A 42 5.90 4.96 3.34
C SER A 42 4.78 3.91 3.39
N TYR A 43 3.78 3.99 2.50
CA TYR A 43 2.67 3.04 2.47
C TYR A 43 3.13 1.65 2.05
N THR A 44 3.94 1.56 1.00
CA THR A 44 4.51 0.30 0.52
C THR A 44 5.57 -0.23 1.51
N LEU A 45 6.35 0.64 2.15
CA LEU A 45 7.30 0.25 3.19
C LEU A 45 6.58 -0.33 4.42
N ALA A 46 5.49 0.31 4.88
CA ALA A 46 4.68 -0.18 5.99
C ALA A 46 4.13 -1.59 5.71
N ALA A 47 3.65 -1.83 4.48
CA ALA A 47 3.23 -3.17 4.06
C ALA A 47 4.40 -4.17 4.03
N ALA A 48 5.58 -3.75 3.57
CA ALA A 48 6.78 -4.60 3.57
C ALA A 48 7.17 -5.03 4.99
N VAL A 49 7.15 -4.10 5.96
CA VAL A 49 7.43 -4.35 7.37
C VAL A 49 6.36 -5.26 7.99
N TYR A 50 5.08 -5.03 7.72
CA TYR A 50 3.99 -5.91 8.17
C TYR A 50 4.18 -7.36 7.71
N PHE A 51 4.52 -7.56 6.43
CA PHE A 51 4.77 -8.89 5.90
C PHE A 51 6.08 -9.52 6.41
N LEU A 52 7.09 -8.69 6.72
CA LEU A 52 8.33 -9.17 7.33
C LEU A 52 8.07 -9.67 8.75
N ILE A 53 7.40 -8.88 9.58
CA ILE A 53 7.05 -9.23 10.96
C ILE A 53 6.22 -10.51 10.98
N SER A 54 5.18 -10.61 10.14
CA SER A 54 4.36 -11.83 10.06
C SER A 54 5.14 -13.06 9.57
N ALA A 55 6.19 -12.87 8.78
CA ALA A 55 7.09 -13.96 8.38
C ALA A 55 8.02 -14.39 9.53
N VAL A 56 8.58 -13.43 10.28
CA VAL A 56 9.47 -13.67 11.43
C VAL A 56 8.73 -14.37 12.57
N LEU A 57 7.52 -13.90 12.89
CA LEU A 57 6.66 -14.46 13.94
C LEU A 57 6.01 -15.80 13.54
N ARG A 58 6.26 -16.30 12.32
CA ARG A 58 5.65 -17.52 11.77
C ARG A 58 4.12 -17.52 11.92
N ALA A 59 3.50 -16.36 11.71
CA ALA A 59 2.06 -16.18 11.85
C ALA A 59 1.29 -17.18 10.98
N PRO A 60 0.11 -17.65 11.43
CA PRO A 60 -0.69 -18.59 10.67
C PRO A 60 -1.02 -18.03 9.29
N ARG A 61 -1.16 -18.93 8.32
CA ARG A 61 -1.37 -18.55 6.93
C ARG A 61 -2.70 -17.82 6.78
N SER A 62 -2.66 -16.53 6.48
CA SER A 62 -3.86 -15.76 6.16
C SER A 62 -4.60 -16.38 4.96
N PRO A 63 -5.94 -16.38 4.95
CA PRO A 63 -6.72 -16.85 3.81
C PRO A 63 -6.35 -16.04 2.56
N ARG A 64 -6.41 -16.69 1.39
CA ARG A 64 -6.00 -16.08 0.11
C ARG A 64 -6.76 -14.76 -0.16
N LEU A 65 -8.04 -14.72 0.20
CA LEU A 65 -8.89 -13.55 0.02
C LEU A 65 -8.41 -12.34 0.84
N SER A 66 -8.18 -12.50 2.15
CA SER A 66 -7.67 -11.44 3.02
C SER A 66 -6.29 -10.94 2.55
N PHE A 67 -5.39 -11.86 2.18
CA PHE A 67 -4.08 -11.50 1.67
C PHE A 67 -4.16 -10.63 0.40
N ASN A 68 -5.02 -11.01 -0.55
CA ASN A 68 -5.19 -10.25 -1.79
C ASN A 68 -5.88 -8.90 -1.55
N LEU A 69 -6.93 -8.86 -0.72
CA LEU A 69 -7.61 -7.61 -0.36
C LEU A 69 -6.66 -6.60 0.30
N PHE A 70 -5.80 -7.06 1.21
CA PHE A 70 -4.81 -6.20 1.85
C PHE A 70 -3.82 -5.62 0.82
N ASN A 71 -3.27 -6.47 -0.07
CA ASN A 71 -2.34 -6.01 -1.10
C ASN A 71 -2.99 -5.00 -2.07
N SER A 72 -4.23 -5.26 -2.49
CA SER A 72 -4.98 -4.33 -3.35
C SER A 72 -5.30 -3.02 -2.64
N GLY A 73 -5.63 -3.07 -1.35
CA GLY A 73 -5.89 -1.88 -0.54
C GLY A 73 -4.66 -0.97 -0.41
N ILE A 74 -3.50 -1.55 -0.09
CA ILE A 74 -2.22 -0.81 -0.06
C ILE A 74 -1.89 -0.22 -1.44
N ALA A 75 -2.09 -0.98 -2.52
CA ALA A 75 -1.87 -0.48 -3.87
C ALA A 75 -2.78 0.72 -4.18
N SER A 76 -4.06 0.66 -3.80
CA SER A 76 -5.01 1.76 -4.00
C SER A 76 -4.65 3.02 -3.21
N ILE A 77 -4.22 2.91 -1.95
CA ILE A 77 -3.78 4.06 -1.15
C ILE A 77 -2.48 4.66 -1.73
N THR A 78 -1.56 3.80 -2.19
CA THR A 78 -0.33 4.26 -2.85
C THR A 78 -0.66 5.04 -4.13
N LEU A 79 -1.60 4.55 -4.94
CA LEU A 79 -2.10 5.26 -6.14
C LEU A 79 -2.79 6.57 -5.80
N TRP A 80 -3.59 6.62 -4.73
CA TRP A 80 -4.18 7.87 -4.25
C TRP A 80 -3.10 8.91 -3.95
N SER A 81 -2.10 8.55 -3.14
CA SER A 81 -0.99 9.42 -2.76
C SER A 81 -0.17 9.88 -3.99
N MET A 82 0.02 8.99 -4.98
CA MET A 82 0.64 9.32 -6.26
C MET A 82 -0.15 10.38 -7.03
N LEU A 83 -1.43 10.10 -7.30
CA LEU A 83 -2.30 10.95 -8.12
C LEU A 83 -2.53 12.30 -7.46
N PHE A 84 -2.78 12.30 -6.15
CA PHE A 84 -2.99 13.52 -5.38
C PHE A 84 -1.74 14.41 -5.41
N GLY A 85 -0.55 13.83 -5.27
CA GLY A 85 0.68 14.60 -5.37
C GLY A 85 0.96 15.13 -6.78
N ILE A 86 0.59 14.38 -7.82
CA ILE A 86 0.64 14.85 -9.23
C ILE A 86 -0.28 16.05 -9.43
N PHE A 87 -1.52 15.97 -8.94
CA PHE A 87 -2.50 17.05 -9.07
C PHE A 87 -2.07 18.31 -8.33
N GLU A 88 -1.53 18.17 -7.12
CA GLU A 88 -0.98 19.29 -6.34
C GLU A 88 0.16 20.00 -7.09
N ILE A 89 1.09 19.24 -7.68
CA ILE A 89 2.20 19.81 -8.47
C ILE A 89 1.68 20.49 -9.75
N ALA A 90 0.63 19.94 -10.37
CA ALA A 90 -0.01 20.51 -11.54
C ALA A 90 -0.91 21.72 -11.24
N GLY A 91 -1.16 22.05 -9.96
CA GLY A 91 -2.05 23.14 -9.56
C GLY A 91 -3.52 22.88 -9.90
N THR A 92 -3.93 21.62 -9.94
CA THR A 92 -5.31 21.20 -10.24
C THR A 92 -5.84 20.29 -9.14
N ASP A 93 -7.15 20.12 -9.07
CA ASP A 93 -7.80 19.20 -8.14
C ASP A 93 -8.72 18.25 -8.90
N SER A 94 -8.72 16.99 -8.49
CA SER A 94 -9.63 15.98 -9.03
C SER A 94 -10.40 15.29 -7.90
N PRO A 95 -11.75 15.37 -7.91
CA PRO A 95 -12.56 14.69 -6.90
C PRO A 95 -12.44 13.16 -6.98
N TYR A 96 -12.00 12.63 -8.13
CA TYR A 96 -11.83 11.18 -8.32
C TYR A 96 -10.61 10.62 -7.60
N ALA A 97 -9.62 11.45 -7.25
CA ALA A 97 -8.45 10.98 -6.50
C ALA A 97 -8.89 10.38 -5.16
N VAL A 98 -9.77 11.07 -4.42
CA VAL A 98 -10.19 10.65 -3.07
C VAL A 98 -10.90 9.28 -3.06
N ILE A 99 -11.49 8.88 -4.19
CA ILE A 99 -12.15 7.58 -4.33
C ILE A 99 -11.15 6.44 -4.11
N PHE A 100 -9.91 6.59 -4.58
CA PHE A 100 -8.86 5.59 -4.37
C PHE A 100 -8.47 5.43 -2.90
N LEU A 101 -8.52 6.51 -2.11
CA LEU A 101 -8.30 6.46 -0.67
C LEU A 101 -9.39 5.65 0.02
N TRP A 102 -10.66 5.99 -0.23
CA TRP A 102 -11.80 5.31 0.37
C TRP A 102 -11.90 3.84 -0.05
N ALA A 103 -11.68 3.55 -1.34
CA ALA A 103 -11.64 2.19 -1.85
C ALA A 103 -10.51 1.38 -1.20
N GLY A 104 -9.32 1.97 -1.05
CA GLY A 104 -8.18 1.32 -0.41
C GLY A 104 -8.43 1.01 1.07
N LEU A 105 -8.97 1.97 1.82
CA LEU A 105 -9.37 1.79 3.21
C LEU A 105 -10.44 0.69 3.36
N ALA A 106 -11.47 0.71 2.51
CA ALA A 106 -12.52 -0.31 2.51
C ALA A 106 -11.94 -1.72 2.26
N MET A 107 -10.98 -1.86 1.33
CA MET A 107 -10.30 -3.12 1.07
C MET A 107 -9.46 -3.62 2.25
N ILE A 108 -8.75 -2.72 2.94
CA ILE A 108 -7.96 -3.07 4.13
C ILE A 108 -8.88 -3.51 5.27
N LEU A 109 -9.98 -2.79 5.52
CA LEU A 109 -10.97 -3.15 6.53
C LEU A 109 -11.63 -4.50 6.21
N ALA A 110 -12.02 -4.72 4.95
CA ALA A 110 -12.57 -5.99 4.50
C ALA A 110 -11.56 -7.15 4.68
N SER A 111 -10.27 -6.90 4.43
CA SER A 111 -9.21 -7.88 4.70
C SER A 111 -9.14 -8.28 6.17
N ALA A 112 -9.17 -7.30 7.08
CA ALA A 112 -9.14 -7.54 8.52
C ALA A 112 -10.38 -8.33 8.98
N ALA A 113 -11.57 -7.96 8.50
CA ALA A 113 -12.82 -8.67 8.80
C ALA A 113 -12.78 -10.14 8.33
N VAL A 114 -12.29 -10.39 7.11
CA VAL A 114 -12.15 -11.76 6.57
C VAL A 114 -11.13 -12.56 7.37
N TYR A 115 -10.02 -11.95 7.79
CA TYR A 115 -9.01 -12.62 8.63
C TYR A 115 -9.60 -13.04 9.98
N LEU A 116 -10.31 -12.12 10.66
CA LEU A 116 -10.95 -12.38 11.95
C LEU A 116 -12.03 -13.46 11.84
N CYS A 117 -12.90 -13.39 10.85
CA CYS A 117 -13.96 -14.39 10.63
C CYS A 117 -13.37 -15.80 10.41
N ASN A 118 -12.28 -15.92 9.65
CA ASN A 118 -11.59 -17.19 9.48
C ASN A 118 -10.88 -17.64 10.76
N ALA A 119 -10.35 -16.72 11.57
CA ALA A 119 -9.75 -17.06 12.86
C ALA A 119 -10.79 -17.63 13.84
N PHE A 120 -12.01 -17.07 13.89
CA PHE A 120 -13.10 -17.62 14.70
C PHE A 120 -13.53 -19.00 14.21
N LYS A 121 -13.69 -19.18 12.89
CA LYS A 121 -14.11 -20.47 12.31
C LYS A 121 -13.10 -21.60 12.57
N ASN A 122 -11.81 -21.30 12.72
CA ASN A 122 -10.78 -22.30 12.97
C ASN A 122 -10.59 -22.64 14.47
N ASN A 123 -11.20 -21.88 15.38
CA ASN A 123 -11.13 -22.12 16.84
C ASN A 123 -12.38 -22.81 17.42
N LEU A 124 -13.38 -23.07 16.57
CA LEU A 124 -14.57 -23.88 16.84
C LEU A 124 -14.39 -25.25 16.19
#